data_AF-A0A7V2TN85-F1
#
_entry.id   AF-A0A7V2TN85-F1
#
_cell.length_a   1.000
_cell.length_b   1.000
_cell.length_c   1.000
_cell.angle_alpha   90.00
_cell.angle_beta   90.00
_cell.angle_gamma   90.00
#
_symmetry.space_group_name_H-M   'P 1'
#
loop_
_entity.id
_entity.type
_entity.pdbx_description
1 polymer ?
#
loop_
_entity_poly.entity_id
_entity_poly.type
_entity_poly.pdbx_seq_one_letter_code
_entity_poly.pdbx_strand_id
1 'polypeptide(L)'
;MDKPESLRSILNRMIQTTELGTTLEKARIWNNWHRVAGEDLAECTAPAALENGLLVVFVTDTSWMDLCLYEKWEMIRRINREAGRLIVSDIRFELAPDGEDPGGAAKKLRKRRPARGRSQRRKK
;
A
#
# COMPACT_ATOMS: atom_id res chain seq x y z
N MET A 1 15.69 -1.50 -46.33
CA MET A 1 16.42 -0.59 -45.43
C MET A 1 15.67 -0.59 -44.10
N ASP A 2 15.96 -1.59 -43.26
CA ASP A 2 15.35 -1.74 -41.95
C ASP A 2 15.87 -0.64 -41.03
N LYS A 3 14.99 0.31 -40.69
CA LYS A 3 15.26 1.23 -39.59
C LYS A 3 15.46 0.36 -38.35
N PRO A 4 16.60 0.42 -37.65
CA PRO A 4 16.76 -0.34 -36.43
C PRO A 4 15.61 0.04 -35.52
N GLU A 5 14.77 -0.94 -35.15
CA GLU A 5 13.73 -0.73 -34.17
C GLU A 5 14.42 -0.10 -32.96
N SER A 6 13.98 1.11 -32.60
CA SER A 6 14.62 1.83 -31.51
C SER A 6 14.58 0.94 -30.26
N LEU A 7 15.69 0.88 -29.51
CA LEU A 7 15.77 0.13 -28.26
C LEU A 7 14.58 0.45 -27.33
N ARG A 8 14.10 1.69 -27.42
CA ARG A 8 12.90 2.20 -26.76
C ARG A 8 11.63 1.46 -27.18
N SER A 9 11.41 1.18 -28.46
CA SER A 9 10.28 0.39 -28.98
C SER A 9 10.34 -1.06 -28.53
N ILE A 10 11.53 -1.68 -28.55
CA ILE A 10 11.71 -3.08 -28.15
C ILE A 10 11.45 -3.21 -26.63
N LEU A 11 12.02 -2.31 -25.83
CA LEU A 11 11.75 -2.24 -24.40
C LEU A 11 10.28 -1.99 -24.09
N ASN A 12 9.61 -1.05 -24.79
CA ASN A 12 8.19 -0.81 -24.59
C ASN A 12 7.35 -2.04 -24.92
N ARG A 13 7.69 -2.74 -26.01
CA ARG A 13 7.00 -3.98 -26.40
C ARG A 13 7.17 -5.05 -25.33
N MET A 14 8.39 -5.27 -24.82
CA MET A 14 8.65 -6.23 -23.75
C MET A 14 7.94 -5.88 -22.44
N ILE A 15 7.90 -4.58 -22.09
CA ILE A 15 7.11 -4.11 -20.92
C ILE A 15 5.62 -4.39 -21.13
N GLN A 16 5.08 -4.27 -22.35
CA GLN A 16 3.67 -4.54 -22.62
C GLN A 16 3.31 -6.02 -22.73
N THR A 17 4.26 -6.89 -23.14
CA THR A 17 3.99 -8.31 -23.43
C THR A 17 4.42 -9.28 -22.33
N THR A 18 5.11 -8.80 -21.28
CA THR A 18 5.81 -9.67 -20.33
C THR A 18 5.51 -9.29 -18.88
N GLU A 19 5.67 -10.24 -17.95
CA GLU A 19 5.58 -10.04 -16.49
C GLU A 19 6.50 -8.93 -15.93
N LEU A 20 7.46 -8.46 -16.73
CA LEU A 20 8.27 -7.29 -16.43
C LEU A 20 7.44 -6.00 -16.35
N GLY A 21 6.42 -5.84 -17.18
CA GLY A 21 5.54 -4.66 -17.12
C GLY A 21 4.71 -4.60 -15.86
N THR A 22 4.12 -5.74 -15.46
CA THR A 22 3.37 -5.85 -14.22
C THR A 22 4.27 -5.65 -13.00
N THR A 23 5.51 -6.15 -13.05
CA THR A 23 6.51 -5.92 -11.99
C THR A 23 6.90 -4.44 -11.88
N LEU A 24 7.08 -3.75 -13.02
CA LEU A 24 7.42 -2.33 -13.02
C LEU A 24 6.28 -1.47 -12.45
N GLU A 25 5.03 -1.84 -12.71
CA GLU A 25 3.87 -1.12 -12.18
C GLU A 25 3.67 -1.33 -10.70
N LYS A 26 3.87 -2.56 -10.22
CA LYS A 26 3.97 -2.85 -8.79
C LYS A 26 5.04 -1.96 -8.18
N ALA A 27 6.26 -1.94 -8.72
CA ALA A 27 7.33 -1.10 -8.20
C ALA A 27 6.96 0.40 -8.13
N ARG A 28 6.22 0.92 -9.13
CA ARG A 28 5.73 2.31 -9.11
C ARG A 28 4.71 2.58 -8.01
N ILE A 29 3.74 1.69 -7.82
CA ILE A 29 2.74 1.83 -6.74
C ILE A 29 3.43 1.82 -5.37
N TRP A 30 4.36 0.89 -5.14
CA TRP A 30 5.09 0.79 -3.88
C TRP A 30 5.94 2.05 -3.64
N ASN A 31 6.67 2.52 -4.66
CA ASN A 31 7.52 3.70 -4.51
C ASN A 31 6.74 5.01 -4.31
N ASN A 32 5.53 5.10 -4.86
CA ASN A 32 4.66 6.28 -4.76
C ASN A 32 3.53 6.10 -3.74
N TRP A 33 3.60 5.09 -2.86
CA TRP A 33 2.51 4.73 -1.95
C TRP A 33 2.04 5.91 -1.08
N HIS A 34 2.97 6.66 -0.49
CA HIS A 34 2.68 7.86 0.29
C HIS A 34 1.83 8.90 -0.46
N ARG A 35 2.06 9.04 -1.76
CA ARG A 35 1.33 9.99 -2.60
C ARG A 35 -0.05 9.48 -3.01
N VAL A 36 -0.19 8.18 -3.25
CA VAL A 36 -1.48 7.60 -3.70
C VAL A 36 -2.43 7.29 -2.53
N ALA A 37 -1.91 6.74 -1.43
CA ALA A 37 -2.69 6.45 -0.23
C ALA A 37 -2.98 7.71 0.61
N GLY A 38 -2.12 8.72 0.52
CA GLY A 38 -2.17 9.91 1.37
C GLY A 38 -1.33 9.74 2.63
N GLU A 39 -0.91 10.86 3.21
CA GLU A 39 0.12 10.92 4.25
C GLU A 39 -0.25 10.10 5.50
N ASP A 40 -1.48 10.26 6.00
CA ASP A 40 -1.97 9.56 7.20
C ASP A 40 -2.14 8.05 6.98
N LEU A 41 -2.72 7.66 5.84
CA LEU A 41 -2.99 6.25 5.54
C LEU A 41 -1.72 5.50 5.16
N ALA A 42 -0.77 6.14 4.49
CA ALA A 42 0.49 5.50 4.12
C ALA A 42 1.37 5.13 5.32
N GLU A 43 1.20 5.79 6.47
CA GLU A 43 1.88 5.40 7.71
C GLU A 43 1.30 4.14 8.35
N CYS A 44 0.04 3.81 8.05
CA CYS A 44 -0.70 2.71 8.67
C CYS A 44 -1.05 1.59 7.69
N THR A 45 -0.71 1.77 6.41
CA THR A 45 -1.03 0.82 5.34
C THR A 45 0.14 0.62 4.40
N ALA A 46 0.28 -0.59 3.86
CA ALA A 46 1.23 -0.88 2.79
C ALA A 46 0.61 -1.78 1.72
N PRO A 47 1.01 -1.61 0.45
CA PRO A 47 0.61 -2.51 -0.60
C PRO A 47 1.33 -3.86 -0.41
N ALA A 48 0.57 -4.94 -0.42
CA ALA A 48 1.05 -6.30 -0.21
C ALA A 48 1.15 -7.09 -1.52
N ALA A 49 0.09 -7.02 -2.34
CA ALA A 49 0.01 -7.73 -3.60
C ALA A 49 -0.88 -6.98 -4.60
N LEU A 50 -0.60 -7.15 -5.88
CA LEU A 50 -1.46 -6.69 -6.97
C LEU A 50 -1.61 -7.80 -8.00
N GLU A 51 -2.81 -8.32 -8.15
CA GLU A 51 -3.12 -9.41 -9.08
C GLU A 51 -4.46 -9.18 -9.75
N ASN A 52 -4.50 -9.28 -11.08
CA ASN A 52 -5.72 -9.14 -11.88
C ASN A 52 -6.57 -7.89 -11.55
N GLY A 53 -5.92 -6.78 -11.19
CA GLY A 53 -6.57 -5.53 -10.82
C GLY A 53 -7.02 -5.43 -9.36
N LEU A 54 -6.87 -6.48 -8.57
CA LEU A 54 -7.11 -6.47 -7.13
C LEU A 54 -5.81 -6.10 -6.39
N LEU A 55 -5.81 -4.94 -5.73
CA LEU A 55 -4.73 -4.53 -4.83
C LEU A 55 -5.05 -5.00 -3.40
N VAL A 56 -4.18 -5.82 -2.83
CA VAL A 56 -4.21 -6.19 -1.41
C VAL A 56 -3.35 -5.19 -0.65
N VAL A 57 -3.93 -4.59 0.38
CA VAL A 57 -3.30 -3.60 1.23
C VAL A 57 -3.34 -4.10 2.66
N PHE A 58 -2.16 -4.24 3.28
CA PHE A 58 -2.07 -4.54 4.69
C PHE A 58 -2.26 -3.29 5.53
N VAL A 59 -3.03 -3.43 6.61
CA VAL A 59 -3.34 -2.38 7.58
C VAL A 59 -2.76 -2.79 8.93
N THR A 60 -2.16 -1.84 9.65
CA THR A 60 -1.55 -2.09 10.97
C THR A 60 -2.56 -2.43 12.07
N ASP A 61 -3.76 -1.82 12.05
CA ASP A 61 -4.76 -1.94 13.10
C ASP A 61 -6.17 -1.80 12.52
N THR A 62 -7.14 -2.51 13.09
CA THR A 62 -8.55 -2.46 12.66
C THR A 62 -9.16 -1.07 12.81
N SER A 63 -8.61 -0.22 13.67
CA SER A 63 -9.06 1.17 13.87
C SER A 63 -8.98 2.02 12.59
N TRP A 64 -8.10 1.68 11.65
CA TRP A 64 -7.95 2.38 10.37
C TRP A 64 -8.83 1.81 9.26
N MET A 65 -9.49 0.68 9.49
CA MET A 65 -10.18 -0.07 8.44
C MET A 65 -11.38 0.70 7.89
N ASP A 66 -12.17 1.35 8.76
CA ASP A 66 -13.31 2.18 8.34
C ASP A 66 -12.85 3.37 7.47
N LEU A 67 -11.75 4.04 7.85
CA LEU A 67 -11.19 5.14 7.08
C LEU A 67 -10.63 4.68 5.74
N CYS A 68 -9.92 3.54 5.72
CA CYS A 68 -9.41 2.92 4.50
C CYS A 68 -10.55 2.57 3.52
N LEU A 69 -11.65 2.02 4.03
CA LEU A 69 -12.83 1.69 3.23
C LEU A 69 -13.52 2.94 2.68
N TYR A 70 -13.58 4.03 3.46
CA TYR A 70 -14.09 5.31 3.01
C TYR A 70 -13.24 5.91 1.87
N GLU A 71 -11.91 5.91 2.04
CA GLU A 71 -10.96 6.46 1.05
C GLU A 71 -10.69 5.51 -0.13
N LYS A 72 -11.16 4.26 -0.07
CA LYS A 72 -10.90 3.21 -1.07
C LYS A 72 -11.07 3.68 -2.51
N TRP A 73 -12.22 4.27 -2.81
CA TRP A 73 -12.53 4.69 -4.19
C TRP A 73 -11.63 5.82 -4.66
N GLU A 74 -11.26 6.72 -3.76
CA GLU A 74 -10.37 7.82 -4.08
C GLU A 74 -8.93 7.32 -4.26
N MET A 75 -8.51 6.34 -3.46
CA MET A 75 -7.22 5.66 -3.59
C MET A 75 -7.11 4.94 -4.93
N ILE A 76 -8.15 4.19 -5.36
CA ILE A 76 -8.21 3.56 -6.70
C ILE A 76 -8.04 4.61 -7.80
N ARG A 77 -8.75 5.74 -7.70
CA ARG A 77 -8.65 6.82 -8.70
C ARG A 77 -7.25 7.41 -8.73
N ARG A 78 -6.63 7.69 -7.58
CA ARG A 78 -5.26 8.23 -7.50
C ARG A 78 -4.23 7.26 -8.08
N ILE A 79 -4.34 5.97 -7.77
CA ILE A 79 -3.45 4.93 -8.30
C ILE A 79 -3.54 4.87 -9.82
N ASN A 80 -4.75 4.77 -10.37
CA ASN A 80 -4.94 4.69 -11.83
C ASN A 80 -4.51 5.97 -12.55
N ARG A 81 -4.69 7.14 -11.92
CA ARG A 81 -4.25 8.43 -12.45
C ARG A 81 -2.73 8.53 -12.50
N GLU A 82 -2.05 8.07 -11.45
CA GLU A 82 -0.58 8.02 -11.38
C GLU A 82 0.01 6.99 -12.35
N ALA A 83 -0.66 5.85 -12.52
CA ALA A 83 -0.25 4.82 -13.48
C ALA A 83 -0.51 5.21 -14.94
N GLY A 84 -1.41 6.17 -15.20
CA GLY A 84 -1.82 6.59 -16.54
C GLY A 84 -2.68 5.55 -17.28
N ARG A 85 -3.09 4.47 -16.60
CA ARG A 85 -3.97 3.41 -17.12
C ARG A 85 -4.74 2.75 -15.97
N LEU A 86 -5.82 2.04 -16.30
CA LEU A 86 -6.61 1.29 -15.31
C LEU A 86 -5.88 -0.01 -14.91
N ILE A 87 -5.06 0.07 -13.87
CA ILE A 87 -4.32 -1.07 -13.31
C ILE A 87 -4.95 -1.65 -12.05
N VAL A 88 -5.73 -0.86 -11.30
CA VAL A 88 -6.44 -1.29 -10.10
C VAL A 88 -7.93 -1.09 -10.32
N SER A 89 -8.69 -2.18 -10.24
CA SER A 89 -10.15 -2.20 -10.28
C SER A 89 -10.75 -2.22 -8.88
N ASP A 90 -10.08 -2.88 -7.93
CA ASP A 90 -10.56 -3.01 -6.56
C ASP A 90 -9.42 -3.07 -5.54
N ILE A 91 -9.74 -2.72 -4.28
CA ILE A 91 -8.79 -2.78 -3.15
C ILE A 91 -9.40 -3.61 -2.03
N ARG A 92 -8.61 -4.57 -1.55
CA ARG A 92 -8.91 -5.36 -0.36
C ARG A 92 -7.95 -4.97 0.76
N PHE A 93 -8.53 -4.62 1.90
CA PHE A 93 -7.77 -4.35 3.11
C PHE A 93 -7.73 -5.60 3.97
N GLU A 94 -6.53 -5.97 4.40
CA GLU A 94 -6.29 -7.12 5.28
C GLU A 94 -5.40 -6.68 6.44
N LEU A 95 -5.51 -7.34 7.60
CA LEU A 95 -4.57 -7.08 8.69
C LEU A 95 -3.22 -7.70 8.35
N ALA A 96 -2.14 -6.98 8.64
CA ALA A 96 -0.81 -7.52 8.44
C ALA A 96 -0.62 -8.79 9.29
N PRO A 97 -0.02 -9.86 8.74
CA PRO A 97 0.33 -11.04 9.51
C PRO A 97 1.36 -10.69 10.59
N ASP A 98 1.33 -11.41 11.72
CA ASP A 98 2.24 -11.21 12.85
C ASP A 98 3.71 -11.28 12.38
N GLY A 99 4.37 -10.12 12.27
CA GLY A 99 5.78 -10.00 11.86
C GLY A 99 6.04 -9.08 10.66
N GLU A 100 5.02 -8.67 9.91
CA GLU A 100 5.14 -7.64 8.88
C GLU A 100 4.62 -6.31 9.43
N ASP A 101 5.50 -5.30 9.51
CA ASP A 101 5.16 -3.92 9.85
C ASP A 101 4.89 -3.16 8.52
N PRO A 102 3.63 -3.04 8.05
CA PRO A 102 3.33 -2.27 6.83
C PRO A 102 3.63 -0.77 7.03
N GLY A 103 3.69 -0.31 8.28
CA GLY A 103 4.07 1.04 8.63
C GLY A 103 5.02 1.02 9.81
N GLY A 104 6.32 1.22 9.57
CA GLY A 104 7.38 1.24 10.60
C GLY A 104 7.18 2.26 11.75
N ALA A 105 6.09 3.03 11.74
CA ALA A 105 5.69 3.98 12.76
C ALA A 105 4.89 3.37 13.95
N ALA A 106 4.22 2.23 13.79
CA ALA A 106 3.39 1.62 14.84
C ALA A 106 4.18 1.25 16.12
N LYS A 107 5.50 1.07 15.98
CA LYS A 107 6.41 0.80 17.11
C LYS A 107 6.64 2.00 18.03
N LYS A 108 6.39 3.24 17.57
CA LYS A 108 6.58 4.46 18.38
C LYS A 108 5.41 4.77 19.31
N LEU A 109 4.17 4.43 18.95
CA LEU A 109 3.00 4.82 19.76
C LEU A 109 2.73 3.86 20.94
N ARG A 110 3.07 2.56 20.81
CA ARG A 110 2.94 1.59 21.92
C ARG A 110 3.89 1.86 23.11
N LYS A 111 4.93 2.69 22.95
CA LYS A 111 5.84 3.08 24.04
C LYS A 111 5.38 4.28 24.88
N ARG A 112 4.22 4.91 24.58
CA ARG A 112 3.73 6.10 25.30
C ARG A 112 2.52 5.87 26.21
N ARG A 113 2.16 4.62 26.54
CA ARG A 113 1.20 4.38 27.64
C ARG A 113 1.92 4.46 28.98
N PRO A 114 1.68 5.50 29.82
CA PRO A 114 2.19 5.48 31.17
C PRO A 114 1.55 4.30 31.92
N ALA A 115 2.36 3.60 32.70
CA ALA A 115 1.91 2.54 33.57
C ALA A 115 0.76 3.07 34.45
N ARG A 116 -0.46 2.53 34.28
CA ARG A 116 -1.53 2.76 35.26
C ARG A 116 -1.03 2.22 36.59
N GLY A 117 -0.71 3.15 37.48
CA GLY A 117 -0.30 2.87 38.85
C GLY A 117 -1.30 1.94 39.51
N ARG A 118 -0.78 0.79 39.94
CA ARG A 118 -1.46 -0.18 40.78
C ARG A 118 -1.74 0.51 42.12
N SER A 119 -2.94 1.03 42.33
CA SER A 119 -3.37 1.48 43.66
C SER A 119 -3.51 0.26 44.56
N GLN A 120 -2.45 0.01 45.33
CA GLN A 120 -2.54 -0.75 46.57
C GLN A 120 -3.40 0.02 47.59
N ARG A 121 -3.99 -0.76 48.51
CA ARG A 121 -4.63 -0.38 49.77
C ARG A 121 -6.09 0.04 49.68
N ARG A 122 -6.96 -0.82 50.22
CA ARG A 122 -7.28 -0.74 51.65
C ARG A 122 -7.76 -2.10 52.17
N LYS A 123 -7.01 -2.66 53.13
CA LYS A 123 -7.58 -3.48 54.21
C LYS A 123 -8.27 -2.51 55.17
N LYS A 124 -9.51 -2.77 55.54
CA LYS A 124 -9.97 -2.65 56.92
C LYS A 124 -11.12 -3.61 57.14
#